data_AF-A0A2V6GVP3-F1
#
_entry.id   AF-A0A2V6GVP3-F1
#
_cell.length_a   1.000
_cell.length_b   1.000
_cell.length_c   1.000
_cell.angle_alpha   90.00
_cell.angle_beta   90.00
_cell.angle_gamma   90.00
#
_symmetry.space_group_name_H-M   'P 1'
#
loop_
_entity.id
_entity.type
_entity.pdbx_description
1 polymer ?
#
loop_
_entity_poly.entity_id
_entity_poly.type
_entity_poly.pdbx_seq_one_letter_code
_entity_poly.pdbx_strand_id
1 'polypeptide(L)'
;MDQRITIRRGETEAHTRLKRLAFVWAQRQGYSACAMEVALPRCRYRVDVAAYRPDGKQSGATAIFECKQALVDLRRDNGCTSTTMRRLKKVHHRREVLERNLRVHYPALRVADSLFVEFDSHNFAAIEHRGYKQVVRQIQVLQNRLFDCTKFETLI
;
A
#
# COMPACT_ATOMS: atom_id res chain seq x y z
N MET A 1 -31.51 -20.88 -16.02
CA MET A 1 -30.62 -19.73 -16.32
C MET A 1 -29.76 -19.54 -15.10
N ASP A 2 -28.50 -19.93 -15.27
CA ASP A 2 -27.54 -20.11 -14.19
C ASP A 2 -26.56 -18.93 -14.19
N GLN A 3 -25.94 -18.67 -13.02
CA GLN A 3 -24.80 -17.77 -12.77
C GLN A 3 -25.11 -16.28 -12.52
N ARG A 4 -24.60 -15.63 -11.46
CA ARG A 4 -23.50 -15.94 -10.52
C ARG A 4 -23.74 -15.21 -9.20
N ILE A 5 -23.76 -15.95 -8.10
CA ILE A 5 -23.56 -15.39 -6.76
C ILE A 5 -22.04 -15.14 -6.60
N THR A 6 -21.64 -13.89 -6.42
CA THR A 6 -20.27 -13.46 -6.17
C THR A 6 -19.83 -13.95 -4.78
N ILE A 7 -19.13 -15.10 -4.74
CA ILE A 7 -18.52 -15.62 -3.52
C ILE A 7 -17.43 -14.64 -3.06
N ARG A 8 -17.64 -13.99 -1.91
CA ARG A 8 -16.56 -13.37 -1.13
C ARG A 8 -15.62 -14.50 -0.66
N ARG A 9 -14.52 -14.72 -1.40
CA ARG A 9 -13.43 -15.63 -1.03
C ARG A 9 -12.66 -15.02 0.16
N GLY A 10 -13.06 -15.31 1.39
CA GLY A 10 -12.49 -14.67 2.59
C GLY A 10 -11.22 -15.33 3.13
N GLU A 11 -11.21 -16.65 3.24
CA GLU A 11 -10.12 -17.41 3.85
C GLU A 11 -10.16 -18.85 3.33
N THR A 12 -9.00 -19.40 2.95
CA THR A 12 -8.92 -20.79 2.48
C THR A 12 -8.38 -21.70 3.58
N GLU A 13 -8.61 -23.01 3.49
CA GLU A 13 -8.11 -23.99 4.46
C GLU A 13 -6.59 -23.91 4.63
N ALA A 14 -5.85 -23.72 3.54
CA ALA A 14 -4.40 -23.55 3.59
C ALA A 14 -3.99 -22.26 4.32
N HIS A 15 -4.82 -21.20 4.31
CA HIS A 15 -4.55 -19.96 5.04
C HIS A 15 -4.77 -20.20 6.53
N THR A 16 -5.91 -20.78 6.89
CA THR A 16 -6.22 -21.17 8.27
C THR A 16 -5.15 -22.09 8.85
N ARG A 17 -4.67 -23.07 8.06
CA ARG A 17 -3.57 -23.96 8.46
C ARG A 17 -2.28 -23.20 8.70
N LEU A 18 -1.94 -22.23 7.85
CA LEU A 18 -0.74 -21.41 8.01
C LEU A 18 -0.80 -20.59 9.33
N LYS A 19 -1.95 -19.97 9.65
CA LYS A 19 -2.12 -19.25 10.92
C LYS A 19 -1.97 -20.17 12.12
N ARG A 20 -2.56 -21.37 12.06
CA ARG A 20 -2.42 -22.38 13.12
C ARG A 20 -0.96 -22.81 13.32
N LEU A 21 -0.21 -22.99 12.23
CA LEU A 21 1.21 -23.33 12.31
C LEU A 21 2.04 -22.20 12.93
N ALA A 22 1.76 -20.94 12.57
CA ALA A 22 2.41 -19.78 13.19
C ALA A 22 2.13 -19.69 14.69
N PHE A 23 0.87 -19.93 15.10
CA PHE A 23 0.47 -19.96 16.51
C PHE A 23 1.22 -21.05 17.29
N VAL A 24 1.23 -22.29 16.78
CA VAL A 24 1.93 -23.41 17.45
C VAL A 24 3.44 -23.16 17.50
N TRP A 25 4.01 -22.58 16.44
CA TRP A 25 5.42 -22.20 16.42
C TRP A 25 5.72 -21.19 17.53
N ALA A 26 4.90 -20.14 17.69
CA ALA A 26 5.10 -19.14 18.73
C ALA A 26 5.06 -19.75 20.13
N GLN A 27 4.09 -20.63 20.41
CA GLN A 27 4.06 -21.34 21.70
C GLN A 27 5.33 -22.15 21.96
N ARG A 28 5.84 -22.86 20.95
CA ARG A 28 7.10 -23.62 21.05
C ARG A 28 8.33 -22.75 21.25
N GLN A 29 8.30 -21.48 20.85
CA GLN A 29 9.37 -20.50 21.07
C GLN A 29 9.25 -19.77 22.42
N GLY A 30 8.36 -20.22 23.31
CA GLY A 30 8.21 -19.66 24.66
C GLY A 30 7.35 -18.40 24.72
N TYR A 31 6.53 -18.13 23.69
CA TYR A 31 5.52 -17.07 23.78
C TYR A 31 4.33 -17.55 24.62
N SER A 32 4.21 -16.99 25.82
CA SER A 32 3.25 -17.42 26.84
C SER A 32 1.83 -16.92 26.59
N ALA A 33 1.67 -15.81 25.87
CA ALA A 33 0.38 -15.29 25.44
C ALA A 33 0.33 -15.26 23.91
N CYS A 34 -0.55 -16.05 23.29
CA CYS A 34 -0.74 -16.09 21.85
C CYS A 34 -2.23 -15.94 21.52
N ALA A 35 -2.56 -15.21 20.47
CA ALA A 35 -3.93 -15.09 19.97
C ALA A 35 -3.95 -14.99 18.45
N MET A 36 -5.05 -15.44 17.85
CA MET A 36 -5.32 -15.33 16.41
C MET A 36 -6.26 -14.16 16.14
N GLU A 37 -6.16 -13.55 14.95
CA GLU A 37 -6.99 -12.41 14.55
C GLU A 37 -6.95 -11.25 15.56
N VAL A 38 -5.76 -10.76 15.87
CA VAL A 38 -5.57 -9.78 16.95
C VAL A 38 -5.69 -8.35 16.41
N ALA A 39 -6.53 -7.52 17.03
CA ALA A 39 -6.56 -6.09 16.73
C ALA A 39 -5.35 -5.40 17.37
N LEU A 40 -4.66 -4.54 16.61
CA LEU A 40 -3.49 -3.80 17.10
C LEU A 40 -3.86 -2.33 17.42
N PRO A 41 -3.22 -1.71 18.42
CA PRO A 41 -3.60 -0.37 18.87
C PRO A 41 -3.31 0.75 17.86
N ARG A 42 -2.36 0.55 16.95
CA ARG A 42 -1.90 1.57 15.97
C ARG A 42 -2.31 1.25 14.54
N CYS A 43 -3.06 0.18 14.33
CA CYS A 43 -3.39 -0.33 13.01
C CYS A 43 -4.88 -0.66 12.92
N ARG A 44 -5.53 -0.29 11.81
CA ARG A 44 -6.94 -0.63 11.56
C ARG A 44 -7.14 -2.09 11.17
N TYR A 45 -6.06 -2.81 10.90
CA TYR A 45 -6.09 -4.21 10.48
C TYR A 45 -5.91 -5.13 11.68
N ARG A 46 -6.59 -6.28 11.62
CA ARG A 46 -6.26 -7.42 12.47
C ARG A 46 -5.07 -8.15 11.87
N VAL A 47 -4.19 -8.62 12.74
CA VAL A 47 -3.08 -9.51 12.36
C VAL A 47 -3.49 -10.95 12.60
N ASP A 48 -2.99 -11.84 11.74
CA ASP A 48 -3.42 -13.23 11.75
C ASP A 48 -3.03 -13.94 13.05
N VAL A 49 -1.83 -13.67 13.58
CA VAL A 49 -1.39 -14.12 14.91
C VAL A 49 -0.58 -13.02 15.58
N ALA A 50 -0.81 -12.79 16.87
CA ALA A 50 0.11 -12.05 17.73
C ALA A 50 0.51 -12.91 18.93
N ALA A 51 1.75 -12.76 19.36
CA ALA A 51 2.32 -13.51 20.46
C ALA A 51 3.20 -12.61 21.34
N TYR A 52 3.16 -12.82 22.64
CA TYR A 52 3.94 -12.07 23.62
C TYR A 52 4.62 -13.03 24.61
N ARG A 53 5.88 -12.73 24.95
CA ARG A 53 6.58 -13.34 26.08
C ARG A 53 7.11 -12.22 26.99
N PRO A 54 6.87 -12.29 28.31
CA PRO A 54 7.49 -11.36 29.24
C PRO A 54 9.01 -11.59 29.27
N ASP A 55 9.75 -10.51 29.48
CA ASP A 55 11.15 -10.56 29.90
C ASP A 55 11.19 -9.98 31.32
N GLY A 56 11.70 -10.74 32.29
CA GLY A 56 11.65 -10.37 33.71
C GLY A 56 12.46 -9.12 34.05
N LYS A 57 13.30 -8.61 33.14
CA LYS A 57 14.14 -7.42 33.36
C LYS A 57 13.94 -6.31 32.32
N GLN A 58 13.25 -6.58 31.21
CA GLN A 58 13.08 -5.65 30.10
C GLN A 58 11.64 -5.64 29.61
N SER A 59 11.32 -4.78 28.65
CA SER A 59 10.08 -4.94 27.88
C SER A 59 10.08 -6.31 27.21
N GLY A 60 9.04 -7.11 27.46
CA GLY A 60 8.90 -8.42 26.84
C GLY A 60 8.93 -8.38 25.31
N ALA A 61 9.07 -9.54 24.68
CA ALA A 61 9.11 -9.62 23.22
C ALA A 61 7.72 -9.89 22.64
N THR A 62 7.33 -9.10 21.65
CA THR A 62 6.12 -9.30 20.85
C THR A 62 6.50 -9.82 19.47
N ALA A 63 5.83 -10.87 19.00
CA ALA A 63 5.89 -11.34 17.63
C ALA A 63 4.52 -11.14 16.96
N ILE A 64 4.53 -10.60 15.75
CA ILE A 64 3.35 -10.37 14.93
C ILE A 64 3.53 -11.18 13.64
N PHE A 65 2.52 -11.95 13.28
CA PHE A 65 2.52 -12.77 12.08
C PHE A 65 1.38 -12.35 11.17
N GLU A 66 1.71 -12.08 9.91
CA GLU A 66 0.77 -11.98 8.81
C GLU A 66 1.06 -13.14 7.85
N CYS A 67 0.07 -13.98 7.63
CA CYS A 67 0.14 -15.22 6.89
C CYS A 67 -0.31 -14.97 5.44
N LYS A 68 0.58 -15.18 4.48
CA LYS A 68 0.24 -15.09 3.05
C LYS A 68 0.47 -16.42 2.36
N GLN A 69 -0.53 -16.86 1.60
CA GLN A 69 -0.47 -18.14 0.88
C GLN A 69 0.36 -18.05 -0.41
N ALA A 70 0.33 -16.87 -1.05
CA ALA A 70 1.02 -16.64 -2.30
C ALA A 70 2.10 -15.58 -2.15
N LEU A 71 3.23 -15.80 -2.82
CA LEU A 71 4.36 -14.88 -2.84
C LEU A 71 3.97 -13.49 -3.38
N VAL A 72 3.02 -13.42 -4.30
CA VAL A 72 2.53 -12.16 -4.88
C VAL A 72 1.82 -11.29 -3.85
N ASP A 73 1.09 -11.90 -2.90
CA ASP A 73 0.39 -11.18 -1.84
C ASP A 73 1.39 -10.71 -0.77
N LEU A 74 2.38 -11.56 -0.45
CA LEU A 74 3.49 -11.15 0.44
C LEU A 74 4.26 -9.96 -0.13
N ARG A 75 4.62 -10.01 -1.43
CA ARG A 75 5.34 -8.93 -2.11
C ARG A 75 4.53 -7.65 -2.22
N ARG A 76 3.20 -7.76 -2.33
CA ARG A 76 2.30 -6.60 -2.35
C ARG A 76 2.37 -5.87 -1.03
N ASP A 77 2.29 -6.60 0.08
CA ASP A 77 2.20 -5.97 1.40
C ASP A 77 3.57 -5.53 1.94
N ASN A 78 4.67 -6.04 1.38
CA ASN A 78 6.06 -5.68 1.74
C ASN A 78 6.52 -4.33 1.12
N GLY A 79 5.59 -3.39 0.95
CA GLY A 79 5.91 -2.06 0.45
C GLY A 79 6.67 -1.25 1.51
N CYS A 80 7.57 -0.38 1.02
CA CYS A 80 8.30 0.55 1.87
C CYS A 80 7.80 1.98 1.64
N THR A 81 7.20 2.61 2.66
CA THR A 81 6.62 3.96 2.59
C THR A 81 7.67 4.98 2.21
N SER A 82 8.83 4.98 2.88
CA SER A 82 9.90 5.97 2.65
C SER A 82 10.44 5.90 1.21
N THR A 83 10.66 4.68 0.71
CA THR A 83 11.12 4.44 -0.67
C THR A 83 10.06 4.84 -1.68
N THR A 84 8.80 4.50 -1.43
CA THR A 84 7.66 4.83 -2.30
C THR A 84 7.43 6.34 -2.34
N MET A 85 7.51 7.03 -1.21
CA MET A 85 7.44 8.49 -1.10
C MET A 85 8.57 9.17 -1.86
N ARG A 86 9.81 8.69 -1.72
CA ARG A 86 10.96 9.23 -2.46
C ARG A 86 10.74 9.10 -3.98
N ARG A 87 10.24 7.95 -4.43
CA ARG A 87 9.93 7.72 -5.83
C ARG A 87 8.78 8.60 -6.31
N LEU A 88 7.73 8.76 -5.51
CA LEU A 88 6.59 9.63 -5.81
C LEU A 88 7.04 11.08 -6.00
N LYS A 89 7.87 11.62 -5.10
CA LYS A 89 8.48 12.95 -5.24
C LYS A 89 9.23 13.12 -6.57
N LYS A 90 10.04 12.13 -6.95
CA LYS A 90 10.78 12.15 -8.23
C LYS A 90 9.84 12.18 -9.45
N VAL A 91 8.75 11.43 -9.40
CA VAL A 91 7.76 11.39 -10.51
C VAL A 91 6.96 12.69 -10.57
N HIS A 92 6.60 13.29 -9.42
CA HIS A 92 5.98 14.62 -9.39
C HIS A 92 6.88 15.69 -9.99
N HIS A 93 8.16 15.72 -9.62
CA HIS A 93 9.11 16.66 -10.20
C HIS A 93 9.22 16.49 -11.73
N ARG A 94 9.24 15.24 -12.21
CA ARG A 94 9.22 14.97 -13.65
C ARG A 94 7.93 15.47 -14.31
N ARG A 95 6.78 15.39 -13.64
CA ARG A 95 5.52 15.95 -14.12
C ARG A 95 5.64 17.45 -14.30
N GLU A 96 6.12 18.17 -13.28
CA GLU A 96 6.27 19.62 -13.31
C GLU A 96 7.16 20.10 -14.47
N VAL A 97 8.31 19.43 -14.67
CA VAL A 97 9.22 19.75 -15.79
C VAL A 97 8.53 19.52 -17.13
N LEU A 98 7.81 18.41 -17.26
CA LEU A 98 7.12 18.07 -18.50
C LEU A 98 5.96 19.03 -18.77
N GLU A 99 5.17 19.38 -17.76
CA GLU A 99 4.10 20.38 -17.85
C GLU A 99 4.67 21.74 -18.26
N ARG A 100 5.77 22.20 -17.66
CA ARG A 100 6.44 23.46 -18.05
C ARG A 100 6.78 23.48 -19.53
N ASN A 101 7.36 22.41 -20.06
CA ASN A 101 7.71 22.31 -21.48
C ASN A 101 6.46 22.25 -22.37
N LEU A 102 5.44 21.49 -21.96
CA LEU A 102 4.20 21.38 -22.72
C LEU A 102 3.42 22.70 -22.80
N ARG A 103 3.47 23.55 -21.76
CA ARG A 103 2.86 24.89 -21.80
C ARG A 103 3.43 25.75 -22.94
N VAL A 104 4.74 25.63 -23.20
CA VAL A 104 5.41 26.37 -24.28
C VAL A 104 4.98 25.87 -25.65
N HIS A 105 4.90 24.54 -25.83
CA HIS A 105 4.57 23.95 -27.13
C HIS A 105 3.07 23.93 -27.45
N TYR A 106 2.21 23.92 -26.42
CA TYR A 106 0.76 23.80 -26.57
C TYR A 106 0.00 24.85 -25.75
N PRO A 107 0.19 26.16 -26.05
CA PRO A 107 -0.48 27.23 -25.31
C PRO A 107 -2.01 27.18 -25.45
N ALA A 108 -2.52 26.60 -26.55
CA ALA A 108 -3.95 26.41 -26.79
C ALA A 108 -4.64 25.46 -25.79
N LEU A 109 -3.89 24.72 -24.97
CA LEU A 109 -4.45 23.84 -23.94
C LEU A 109 -4.78 24.58 -22.63
N ARG A 110 -4.50 25.89 -22.55
CA ARG A 110 -4.82 26.71 -21.39
C ARG A 110 -6.33 26.75 -21.16
N VAL A 111 -6.74 26.59 -19.91
CA VAL A 111 -8.12 26.74 -19.45
C VAL A 111 -8.18 27.99 -18.59
N ALA A 112 -9.01 28.96 -18.98
CA ALA A 112 -9.19 30.20 -18.23
C ALA A 112 -10.13 29.97 -17.03
N ASP A 113 -9.65 29.25 -16.03
CA ASP A 113 -10.38 28.86 -14.82
C ASP A 113 -9.95 29.63 -13.56
N SER A 114 -9.02 30.58 -13.70
CA SER A 114 -8.52 31.42 -12.60
C SER A 114 -8.69 32.91 -12.90
N LEU A 115 -8.67 33.72 -11.84
CA LEU A 115 -8.62 35.19 -11.96
C LEU A 115 -7.26 35.71 -12.44
N PHE A 116 -6.20 34.90 -12.32
CA PHE A 116 -4.86 35.27 -12.79
C PHE A 116 -4.33 34.21 -13.76
N VAL A 117 -3.77 34.67 -14.88
CA VAL A 117 -3.34 33.84 -16.01
C VAL A 117 -2.21 32.87 -15.62
N GLU A 118 -1.35 33.25 -14.67
CA GLU A 118 -0.30 32.39 -14.13
C GLU A 118 -0.83 31.16 -13.37
N PHE A 119 -2.08 31.21 -12.90
CA PHE A 119 -2.76 30.13 -12.21
C PHE A 119 -3.74 29.36 -13.11
N ASP A 120 -3.89 29.74 -14.38
CA ASP A 120 -4.71 29.00 -15.34
C ASP A 120 -4.25 27.55 -15.45
N SER A 121 -5.22 26.63 -15.36
CA SER A 121 -4.94 25.21 -15.56
C SER A 121 -4.70 24.90 -17.05
N HIS A 122 -4.19 23.70 -17.33
CA HIS A 122 -3.87 23.27 -18.69
C HIS A 122 -4.34 21.84 -18.91
N ASN A 123 -5.12 21.61 -19.97
CA ASN A 123 -5.67 20.31 -20.31
C ASN A 123 -4.70 19.47 -21.15
N PHE A 124 -3.61 18.99 -20.53
CA PHE A 124 -2.64 18.11 -21.21
C PHE A 124 -3.19 16.73 -21.58
N ALA A 125 -4.35 16.34 -21.04
CA ALA A 125 -4.99 15.07 -21.40
C ALA A 125 -5.46 15.06 -22.87
N ALA A 126 -5.73 16.24 -23.46
CA ALA A 126 -6.23 16.38 -24.82
C ALA A 126 -5.23 15.99 -25.92
N ILE A 127 -3.92 16.05 -25.66
CA ILE A 127 -2.87 15.85 -26.69
C ILE A 127 -2.27 14.44 -26.71
N GLU A 128 -2.88 13.49 -26.00
CA GLU A 128 -2.45 12.10 -25.95
C GLU A 128 -0.96 11.85 -25.61
N HIS A 129 -0.28 12.84 -25.02
CA HIS A 129 1.18 12.83 -24.91
C HIS A 129 1.68 11.64 -24.06
N ARG A 130 2.41 10.71 -24.70
CA ARG A 130 2.85 9.43 -24.09
C ARG A 130 3.61 9.62 -22.77
N GLY A 131 4.57 10.55 -22.72
CA GLY A 131 5.36 10.83 -21.53
C GLY A 131 4.51 11.32 -20.34
N TYR A 132 3.63 12.29 -20.58
CA TYR A 132 2.65 12.77 -19.61
C TYR A 132 1.73 11.65 -19.11
N LYS A 133 1.08 10.89 -20.01
CA LYS A 133 0.23 9.73 -19.66
C LYS A 133 0.98 8.73 -18.77
N GLN A 134 2.24 8.44 -19.10
CA GLN A 134 3.07 7.53 -18.31
C GLN A 134 3.36 8.07 -16.90
N VAL A 135 3.68 9.36 -16.77
CA VAL A 135 3.96 10.01 -15.47
C VAL A 135 2.71 10.03 -14.59
N VAL A 136 1.55 10.42 -15.14
CA VAL A 136 0.27 10.41 -14.41
C VAL A 136 -0.07 9.00 -13.92
N ARG A 137 0.07 7.98 -14.78
CA ARG A 137 -0.13 6.58 -14.38
C ARG A 137 0.82 6.15 -13.27
N GLN A 138 2.09 6.55 -13.34
CA GLN A 138 3.07 6.22 -12.30
C GLN A 138 2.72 6.86 -10.96
N ILE A 139 2.25 8.13 -10.96
CA ILE A 139 1.78 8.81 -9.74
C ILE A 139 0.64 8.00 -9.12
N GLN A 140 -0.37 7.64 -9.90
CA GLN A 140 -1.52 6.87 -9.41
C GLN A 140 -1.09 5.53 -8.80
N VAL A 141 -0.22 4.78 -9.48
CA VAL A 141 0.27 3.48 -8.99
C VAL A 141 1.05 3.64 -7.67
N LEU A 142 1.88 4.68 -7.54
CA LEU A 142 2.65 4.92 -6.33
C LEU A 142 1.77 5.41 -5.17
N GLN A 143 0.77 6.25 -5.45
CA GLN A 143 -0.23 6.65 -4.45
C GLN A 143 -1.02 5.44 -3.94
N ASN A 144 -1.57 4.61 -4.84
CA ASN A 144 -2.27 3.39 -4.45
C ASN A 144 -1.40 2.47 -3.59
N ARG A 145 -0.09 2.35 -3.90
CA ARG A 145 0.84 1.57 -3.07
C ARG A 145 1.01 2.15 -1.67
N LEU A 146 1.03 3.47 -1.51
CA LEU A 146 1.14 4.08 -0.18
C LEU A 146 -0.08 3.77 0.69
N PHE A 147 -1.27 3.71 0.08
CA PHE A 147 -2.52 3.42 0.79
C PHE A 147 -2.71 1.92 1.08
N ASP A 148 -2.44 1.05 0.10
CA ASP A 148 -2.86 -0.36 0.18
C ASP A 148 -1.73 -1.38 0.39
N CYS A 149 -0.45 -0.96 0.28
CA CYS A 149 0.69 -1.88 0.22
C CYS A 149 1.72 -1.66 1.35
N THR A 150 1.32 -1.00 2.44
CA THR A 150 2.19 -0.64 3.57
C THR A 150 1.79 -1.38 4.86
N LYS A 151 0.94 -2.42 4.75
CA LYS A 151 0.36 -3.12 5.89
C LYS A 151 1.41 -3.52 6.92
N PHE A 152 2.52 -4.14 6.49
CA PHE A 152 3.60 -4.58 7.39
C PHE A 152 4.29 -3.43 8.14
N GLU A 153 4.48 -2.28 7.51
CA GLU A 153 5.08 -1.11 8.19
C GLU A 153 4.14 -0.54 9.26
N THR A 154 2.81 -0.66 9.09
CA THR A 154 1.83 -0.16 10.05
C THR A 154 1.56 -1.10 11.23
N LEU A 155 2.17 -2.29 11.27
CA LEU A 155 1.97 -3.25 12.36
C LEU A 155 2.77 -2.92 13.63
N ILE A 156 3.66 -1.91 13.59
CA ILE A 156 4.62 -1.55 14.68
C ILE A 156 4.41 -0.10 15.11
#